data_AF-A0AA95IF47-F1
#
_entry.id   AF-A0AA95IF47-F1
#
_cell.length_a   1.000
_cell.length_b   1.000
_cell.length_c   1.000
_cell.angle_alpha   90.00
_cell.angle_beta   90.00
_cell.angle_gamma   90.00
#
_symmetry.space_group_name_H-M   'P 1'
#
loop_
_entity.id
_entity.type
_entity.pdbx_description
1 polymer ?
#
loop_
_entity_poly.entity_id
_entity_poly.type
_entity_poly.pdbx_seq_one_letter_code
_entity_poly.pdbx_strand_id
1 'polypeptide(L)'
;MRYKILMILLAGFLSACGTGNQTNGNGEVVKKEKQSHVAANVHPTIEIKEENNSTIINYKVKNISGGPLKLSFASGLQADYIVYDEEGEKVKQYSEEVMSTQAITEMTFNNNEELQNSFTISDLYNGIYKIEVFLTAEEEKAKVVMDLLVEKSLFTKDDGVYTGQIDPHSIEVDMNGEKVAFQLKEEAIQQLTALKEGSEISFVYTDNDIQKTIEKFLLD
;
A
#
# COMPACT_ATOMS: atom_id res chain seq x y z
N MET A 1 -20.74 11.13 52.10
CA MET A 1 -21.14 12.55 52.27
C MET A 1 -21.35 13.12 50.89
N ARG A 2 -22.57 13.59 50.59
CA ARG A 2 -23.04 13.99 49.26
C ARG A 2 -22.56 15.41 48.96
N TYR A 3 -21.80 15.63 47.88
CA TYR A 3 -21.52 16.98 47.39
C TYR A 3 -22.46 17.30 46.22
N LYS A 4 -23.18 18.41 46.36
CA LYS A 4 -24.30 18.82 45.52
C LYS A 4 -23.82 19.45 44.21
N ILE A 5 -24.44 19.05 43.12
CA ILE A 5 -24.46 19.74 41.83
C ILE A 5 -25.14 21.11 42.03
N LEU A 6 -24.48 22.19 41.58
CA LEU A 6 -25.10 23.51 41.42
C LEU A 6 -25.00 23.91 39.95
N MET A 7 -26.09 23.68 39.23
CA MET A 7 -26.40 24.24 37.92
C MET A 7 -26.83 25.71 38.12
N ILE A 8 -26.10 26.66 37.52
CA ILE A 8 -26.61 28.02 37.30
C ILE A 8 -26.65 28.26 35.80
N LEU A 9 -27.89 28.24 35.31
CA LEU A 9 -28.33 28.64 33.99
C LEU A 9 -28.46 30.17 33.98
N LEU A 10 -27.78 30.86 33.07
CA LEU A 10 -28.06 32.27 32.78
C LEU A 10 -28.27 32.47 31.27
N ALA A 11 -29.51 32.79 30.91
CA ALA A 11 -29.96 33.12 29.57
C ALA A 11 -29.41 34.49 29.12
N GLY A 12 -29.07 34.60 27.84
CA GLY A 12 -28.35 35.74 27.26
C GLY A 12 -29.21 36.91 26.80
N PHE A 13 -28.62 37.77 25.96
CA PHE A 13 -29.28 38.45 24.82
C PHE A 13 -28.28 39.32 24.02
N LEU A 14 -28.38 39.19 22.69
CA LEU A 14 -28.30 40.20 21.60
C LEU A 14 -26.99 40.91 21.23
N SER A 15 -26.51 40.52 20.05
CA SER A 15 -26.35 41.35 18.84
C SER A 15 -25.66 42.71 18.94
N ALA A 16 -24.43 42.78 18.44
CA ALA A 16 -23.86 43.98 17.84
C ALA A 16 -23.37 43.65 16.42
N CYS A 17 -24.14 44.09 15.42
CA CYS A 17 -23.70 44.15 14.03
C CYS A 17 -23.06 45.53 13.83
N GLY A 18 -21.74 45.58 13.70
CA GLY A 18 -20.98 46.80 13.44
C GLY A 18 -20.62 46.91 11.96
N THR A 19 -21.28 47.81 11.24
CA THR A 19 -20.92 48.23 9.89
C THR A 19 -19.75 49.21 9.95
N GLY A 20 -18.63 48.88 9.28
CA GLY A 20 -17.52 49.79 9.03
C GLY A 20 -16.95 49.54 7.63
N ASN A 21 -16.96 50.58 6.79
CA ASN A 21 -16.55 50.54 5.40
C ASN A 21 -15.16 51.20 5.22
N GLN A 22 -14.48 50.76 4.15
CA GLN A 22 -13.33 51.36 3.45
C GLN A 22 -11.88 50.91 3.76
N THR A 23 -11.41 50.07 2.82
CA THR A 23 -10.21 50.18 1.97
C THR A 23 -8.80 49.81 2.47
N ASN A 24 -8.25 48.89 1.68
CA ASN A 24 -6.86 48.69 1.26
C ASN A 24 -5.84 48.15 2.28
N GLY A 25 -5.63 46.83 2.21
CA GLY A 25 -4.47 46.15 2.78
C GLY A 25 -4.28 44.81 2.09
N ASN A 26 -3.15 44.70 1.39
CA ASN A 26 -2.61 43.54 0.67
C ASN A 26 -2.82 42.21 1.43
N GLY A 27 -3.63 41.31 0.86
CA GLY A 27 -3.95 40.01 1.46
C GLY A 27 -3.32 38.87 0.65
N GLU A 28 -2.44 38.14 1.31
CA GLU A 28 -1.92 36.83 0.89
C GLU A 28 -2.97 35.96 0.22
N VAL A 29 -2.58 35.41 -0.92
CA VAL A 29 -3.31 34.35 -1.61
C VAL A 29 -3.19 33.08 -0.76
N VAL A 30 -4.05 32.92 0.23
CA VAL A 30 -4.38 31.60 0.76
C VAL A 30 -5.25 30.94 -0.30
N LYS A 31 -4.62 30.16 -1.20
CA LYS A 31 -5.30 29.18 -2.03
C LYS A 31 -5.99 28.19 -1.10
N LYS A 32 -7.26 28.44 -0.77
CA LYS A 32 -8.16 27.39 -0.34
C LYS A 32 -8.32 26.44 -1.52
N GLU A 33 -7.65 25.30 -1.46
CA GLU A 33 -7.97 24.16 -2.29
C GLU A 33 -9.48 23.90 -2.17
N LYS A 34 -10.16 24.02 -3.30
CA LYS A 34 -11.54 23.56 -3.47
C LYS A 34 -11.52 22.06 -3.30
N GLN A 35 -11.75 21.59 -2.08
CA GLN A 35 -12.12 20.21 -1.83
C GLN A 35 -13.52 20.01 -2.41
N SER A 36 -13.58 19.54 -3.65
CA SER A 36 -14.81 19.19 -4.35
C SER A 36 -15.45 18.00 -3.62
N HIS A 37 -16.46 18.26 -2.79
CA HIS A 37 -17.39 17.22 -2.33
C HIS A 37 -18.26 16.80 -3.53
N VAL A 38 -17.70 15.98 -4.42
CA VAL A 38 -18.50 15.14 -5.32
C VAL A 38 -18.89 13.93 -4.48
N ALA A 39 -20.20 13.71 -4.29
CA ALA A 39 -20.67 12.47 -3.70
C ALA A 39 -20.17 11.31 -4.58
N ALA A 40 -19.49 10.32 -4.00
CA ALA A 40 -18.99 9.19 -4.76
C ALA A 40 -20.17 8.36 -5.29
N ASN A 41 -20.19 8.08 -6.60
CA ASN A 41 -21.21 7.24 -7.24
C ASN A 41 -20.99 5.74 -6.96
N VAL A 42 -19.80 5.40 -6.50
CA VAL A 42 -19.34 4.03 -6.25
C VAL A 42 -18.70 3.92 -4.87
N HIS A 43 -18.82 2.74 -4.28
CA HIS A 43 -18.25 2.41 -2.97
C HIS A 43 -17.30 1.22 -3.10
N PRO A 44 -15.98 1.46 -3.08
CA PRO A 44 -15.00 0.38 -3.14
C PRO A 44 -14.73 -0.20 -1.75
N THR A 45 -14.52 -1.52 -1.68
CA THR A 45 -14.11 -2.25 -0.49
C THR A 45 -13.04 -3.27 -0.83
N ILE A 46 -12.23 -3.64 0.15
CA ILE A 46 -11.16 -4.62 0.02
C ILE A 46 -11.17 -5.53 1.24
N GLU A 47 -11.00 -6.83 1.01
CA GLU A 47 -10.76 -7.84 2.03
C GLU A 47 -9.42 -8.53 1.75
N ILE A 48 -8.50 -8.48 2.72
CA ILE A 48 -7.17 -9.08 2.60
C ILE A 48 -7.10 -10.33 3.47
N LYS A 49 -6.52 -11.40 2.94
CA LYS A 49 -6.26 -12.66 3.65
C LYS A 49 -4.89 -13.20 3.30
N GLU A 50 -4.24 -13.86 4.25
CA GLU A 50 -3.01 -14.60 3.98
C GLU A 50 -3.27 -16.10 3.96
N GLU A 51 -2.85 -16.76 2.88
CA GLU A 51 -2.99 -18.21 2.69
C GLU A 51 -1.80 -18.73 1.87
N ASN A 52 -1.24 -19.89 2.24
CA ASN A 52 -0.13 -20.53 1.51
C ASN A 52 1.01 -19.55 1.18
N ASN A 53 1.43 -18.78 2.18
CA ASN A 53 2.46 -17.76 2.08
C ASN A 53 2.23 -16.64 1.05
N SER A 54 0.97 -16.45 0.66
CA SER A 54 0.56 -15.42 -0.28
C SER A 54 -0.50 -14.51 0.34
N THR A 55 -0.49 -13.25 -0.07
CA THR A 55 -1.52 -12.27 0.24
C THR A 55 -2.59 -12.30 -0.85
N ILE A 56 -3.82 -12.66 -0.48
CA ILE A 56 -5.00 -12.65 -1.34
C ILE A 56 -5.78 -11.36 -1.08
N ILE A 57 -6.00 -10.59 -2.14
CA ILE A 57 -6.73 -9.33 -2.11
C ILE A 57 -8.05 -9.52 -2.86
N ASN A 58 -9.17 -9.38 -2.15
CA ASN A 58 -10.49 -9.39 -2.76
C ASN A 58 -11.03 -7.97 -2.80
N TYR A 59 -11.01 -7.39 -3.99
CA TYR A 59 -11.50 -6.04 -4.25
C TYR A 59 -12.93 -6.09 -4.75
N LYS A 60 -13.79 -5.23 -4.21
CA LYS A 60 -15.18 -5.08 -4.66
C LYS A 60 -15.50 -3.61 -4.87
N VAL A 61 -16.33 -3.32 -5.87
CA VAL A 61 -16.87 -1.98 -6.10
C VAL A 61 -18.37 -2.10 -6.21
N LYS A 62 -19.11 -1.33 -5.43
CA LYS A 62 -20.58 -1.28 -5.48
C LYS A 62 -21.07 0.03 -6.09
N ASN A 63 -22.02 -0.05 -7.01
CA ASN A 63 -22.72 1.15 -7.48
C ASN A 63 -23.72 1.64 -6.43
N ILE A 64 -23.53 2.87 -5.93
CA ILE A 64 -24.39 3.54 -4.95
C ILE A 64 -25.03 4.83 -5.49
N SER A 65 -24.94 5.08 -6.80
CA SER A 65 -25.40 6.30 -7.45
C SER A 65 -26.93 6.45 -7.49
N GLY A 66 -27.68 5.37 -7.26
CA GLY A 66 -29.14 5.35 -7.40
C GLY A 66 -29.62 5.06 -8.82
N GLY A 67 -28.73 4.90 -9.80
CA GLY A 67 -29.05 4.60 -11.20
C GLY A 67 -27.95 3.78 -11.90
N PRO A 68 -28.14 3.38 -13.17
CA PRO A 68 -27.11 2.71 -13.94
C PRO A 68 -25.97 3.68 -14.30
N LEU A 69 -24.73 3.22 -14.14
CA LEU A 69 -23.52 3.89 -14.61
C LEU A 69 -23.02 3.21 -15.89
N LYS A 70 -22.35 3.96 -16.76
CA LYS A 70 -21.59 3.38 -17.86
C LYS A 70 -20.12 3.42 -17.49
N LEU A 71 -19.44 2.28 -17.60
CA LEU A 71 -18.01 2.15 -17.37
C LEU A 71 -17.34 1.74 -18.66
N SER A 72 -16.24 2.40 -18.99
CA SER A 72 -15.35 2.05 -20.09
C SER A 72 -13.99 1.63 -19.56
N PHE A 73 -13.49 0.48 -20.04
CA PHE A 73 -12.16 -0.02 -19.72
C PHE A 73 -11.31 -0.05 -20.99
N ALA A 74 -10.15 0.60 -20.96
CA ALA A 74 -9.25 0.68 -22.10
C ALA A 74 -8.55 -0.65 -22.45
N SER A 75 -8.61 -1.64 -21.54
CA SER A 75 -8.03 -2.96 -21.73
C SER A 75 -8.85 -4.04 -21.01
N GLY A 76 -8.46 -5.30 -21.14
CA GLY A 76 -9.01 -6.40 -20.34
C GLY A 76 -8.79 -6.29 -18.83
N LEU A 77 -7.94 -5.36 -18.36
CA LEU A 77 -7.75 -5.08 -16.93
C LEU A 77 -8.84 -4.14 -16.45
N GLN A 78 -9.76 -4.66 -15.65
CA GLN A 78 -10.83 -3.88 -15.02
C GLN A 78 -10.42 -3.24 -13.69
N ALA A 79 -9.42 -3.80 -13.03
CA ALA A 79 -8.85 -3.28 -11.80
C ALA A 79 -7.33 -3.52 -11.79
N ASP A 80 -6.63 -2.71 -11.02
CA ASP A 80 -5.18 -2.76 -10.85
C ASP A 80 -4.85 -2.54 -9.36
N TYR A 81 -3.65 -2.96 -8.96
CA TYR A 81 -3.10 -2.63 -7.64
C TYR A 81 -1.67 -2.13 -7.76
N ILE A 82 -1.27 -1.30 -6.81
CA ILE A 82 0.10 -0.85 -6.63
C ILE A 82 0.48 -1.06 -5.16
N VAL A 83 1.63 -1.69 -4.92
CA VAL A 83 2.21 -1.83 -3.58
C VAL A 83 3.42 -0.91 -3.47
N TYR A 84 3.46 -0.18 -2.37
CA TYR A 84 4.57 0.67 -1.96
C TYR A 84 5.16 0.14 -0.66
N ASP A 85 6.48 0.25 -0.50
CA ASP A 85 7.13 -0.02 0.78
C ASP A 85 6.92 1.13 1.79
N GLU A 86 7.57 1.01 2.95
CA GLU A 86 7.49 2.01 4.03
C GLU A 86 8.10 3.37 3.64
N GLU A 87 9.03 3.39 2.69
CA GLU A 87 9.67 4.60 2.18
C GLU A 87 8.82 5.30 1.11
N GLY A 88 7.79 4.61 0.62
CA GLY A 88 6.86 5.09 -0.41
C GLY A 88 7.32 4.77 -1.82
N GLU A 89 8.34 3.93 -1.99
CA GLU A 89 8.82 3.48 -3.28
C GLU A 89 7.93 2.38 -3.82
N LYS A 90 7.67 2.41 -5.14
CA LYS A 90 6.79 1.43 -5.80
C LYS A 90 7.55 0.12 -5.93
N VAL A 91 7.10 -0.92 -5.22
CA VAL A 91 7.71 -2.25 -5.26
C VAL A 91 6.98 -3.22 -6.18
N LYS A 92 5.69 -2.98 -6.47
CA LYS A 92 4.89 -3.86 -7.33
C LYS A 92 3.68 -3.17 -7.96
N GLN A 93 3.32 -3.57 -9.17
CA GLN A 93 2.06 -3.19 -9.82
C GLN A 93 1.52 -4.30 -10.71
N TYR A 94 0.25 -4.65 -10.59
CA TYR A 94 -0.33 -5.80 -11.32
C TYR A 94 -0.27 -5.63 -12.84
N SER A 95 -0.62 -4.44 -13.34
CA SER A 95 -0.59 -4.16 -14.78
C SER A 95 0.80 -4.22 -15.42
N GLU A 96 1.88 -4.23 -14.63
CA GLU A 96 3.25 -4.46 -15.13
C GLU A 96 3.61 -5.95 -15.23
N GLU A 97 2.86 -6.81 -14.54
CA GLU A 97 3.14 -8.26 -14.43
C GLU A 97 2.32 -9.12 -15.37
N VAL A 98 1.20 -8.60 -15.87
CA VAL A 98 0.27 -9.36 -16.72
C VAL A 98 0.08 -8.72 -18.08
N MET A 99 -0.02 -9.58 -19.09
CA MET A 99 -0.41 -9.17 -20.43
C MET A 99 -1.94 -9.01 -20.48
N SER A 100 -2.39 -7.85 -20.94
CA SER A 100 -3.81 -7.54 -21.12
C SER A 100 -4.15 -7.30 -22.59
N THR A 101 -5.36 -7.67 -22.98
CA THR A 101 -5.90 -7.34 -24.30
C THR A 101 -6.12 -5.84 -24.42
N GLN A 102 -5.66 -5.26 -25.53
CA GLN A 102 -5.85 -3.85 -25.84
C GLN A 102 -7.15 -3.66 -26.61
N ALA A 103 -8.28 -3.85 -25.92
CA ALA A 103 -9.61 -3.70 -26.48
C ALA A 103 -10.48 -2.90 -25.51
N ILE A 104 -11.03 -1.78 -25.98
CA ILE A 104 -11.98 -0.98 -25.21
C ILE A 104 -13.24 -1.80 -24.99
N THR A 105 -13.67 -1.90 -23.74
CA THR A 105 -14.93 -2.57 -23.38
C THR A 105 -15.80 -1.60 -22.60
N GLU A 106 -17.08 -1.52 -22.99
CA GLU A 106 -18.09 -0.76 -22.27
C GLU A 106 -19.03 -1.72 -21.54
N MET A 107 -19.43 -1.36 -20.33
CA MET A 107 -20.47 -2.08 -19.60
C MET A 107 -21.44 -1.14 -18.90
N THR A 108 -22.67 -1.61 -18.72
CA THR A 108 -23.64 -0.95 -17.84
C THR A 108 -23.53 -1.55 -16.45
N PHE A 109 -23.22 -0.71 -15.47
CA PHE A 109 -23.09 -1.09 -14.06
C PHE A 109 -24.34 -0.60 -13.31
N ASN A 110 -25.26 -1.52 -13.02
CA ASN A 110 -26.57 -1.18 -12.48
C ASN A 110 -26.51 -0.76 -11.02
N ASN A 111 -27.54 -0.06 -10.55
CA ASN A 111 -27.62 0.36 -9.15
C ASN A 111 -27.59 -0.86 -8.21
N ASN A 112 -26.78 -0.79 -7.14
CA ASN A 112 -26.49 -1.87 -6.19
C ASN A 112 -25.76 -3.11 -6.76
N GLU A 113 -25.39 -3.12 -8.04
CA GLU A 113 -24.53 -4.16 -8.60
C GLU A 113 -23.12 -4.07 -8.00
N GLU A 114 -22.42 -5.20 -7.97
CA GLU A 114 -21.04 -5.30 -7.47
C GLU A 114 -20.11 -5.87 -8.54
N LEU A 115 -18.99 -5.20 -8.78
CA LEU A 115 -17.84 -5.73 -9.50
C LEU A 115 -16.86 -6.34 -8.49
N GLN A 116 -16.26 -7.48 -8.82
CA GLN A 116 -15.33 -8.19 -7.94
C GLN A 116 -14.08 -8.63 -8.69
N ASN A 117 -12.92 -8.37 -8.11
CA ASN A 117 -11.61 -8.74 -8.63
C ASN A 117 -10.79 -9.37 -7.49
N SER A 118 -10.02 -10.41 -7.81
CA SER A 118 -9.15 -11.08 -6.84
C SER A 118 -7.72 -11.08 -7.36
N PHE A 119 -6.78 -10.72 -6.49
CA PHE A 119 -5.35 -10.72 -6.78
C PHE A 119 -4.62 -11.56 -5.75
N THR A 120 -3.54 -12.20 -6.19
CA THR A 120 -2.65 -12.99 -5.31
C THR A 120 -1.24 -12.44 -5.45
N ILE A 121 -0.61 -12.10 -4.32
CA ILE A 121 0.77 -11.62 -4.24
C ILE A 121 1.56 -12.59 -3.37
N SER A 122 2.58 -13.25 -3.94
CA SER A 122 3.31 -14.35 -3.28
C SER A 122 4.78 -14.03 -2.99
N ASP A 123 5.26 -12.86 -3.38
CA ASP A 123 6.68 -12.50 -3.43
C ASP A 123 7.02 -11.19 -2.70
N LEU A 124 6.10 -10.70 -1.86
CA LEU A 124 6.42 -9.68 -0.85
C LEU A 124 7.18 -10.35 0.29
N TYR A 125 8.11 -9.65 0.93
CA TYR A 125 8.69 -10.10 2.18
C TYR A 125 7.81 -9.68 3.37
N ASN A 126 8.02 -10.30 4.54
CA ASN A 126 7.31 -9.92 5.75
C ASN A 126 7.63 -8.46 6.11
N GLY A 127 6.59 -7.66 6.39
CA GLY A 127 6.75 -6.23 6.63
C GLY A 127 5.45 -5.44 6.46
N ILE A 128 5.56 -4.12 6.64
CA ILE A 128 4.46 -3.19 6.42
C ILE A 128 4.62 -2.55 5.04
N TYR A 129 3.51 -2.46 4.34
CA TYR A 129 3.41 -1.84 3.03
C TYR A 129 2.23 -0.89 3.00
N LYS A 130 2.13 -0.12 1.92
CA LYS A 130 0.90 0.54 1.51
C LYS A 130 0.40 -0.08 0.23
N ILE A 131 -0.86 -0.46 0.20
CA ILE A 131 -1.50 -0.94 -1.02
C ILE A 131 -2.55 0.06 -1.51
N GLU A 132 -2.48 0.35 -2.79
CA GLU A 132 -3.52 1.04 -3.55
C GLU A 132 -4.20 0.03 -4.47
N VAL A 133 -5.52 -0.11 -4.37
CA VAL A 133 -6.31 -0.93 -5.30
C VAL A 133 -7.39 -0.07 -5.92
N PHE A 134 -7.55 -0.13 -7.24
CA PHE A 134 -8.46 0.74 -7.96
C PHE A 134 -9.07 0.10 -9.19
N LEU A 135 -10.25 0.60 -9.56
CA LEU A 135 -10.90 0.33 -10.83
C LEU A 135 -10.20 1.13 -11.93
N THR A 136 -9.94 0.52 -13.07
CA THR A 136 -9.27 1.16 -14.22
C THR A 136 -10.23 1.92 -15.14
N ALA A 137 -11.53 1.94 -14.81
CA ALA A 137 -12.54 2.63 -15.59
C ALA A 137 -12.26 4.16 -15.64
N GLU A 138 -12.52 4.77 -16.78
CA GLU A 138 -12.21 6.19 -17.01
C GLU A 138 -13.17 7.13 -16.26
N GLU A 139 -14.42 6.72 -16.12
CA GLU A 139 -15.51 7.58 -15.63
C GLU A 139 -15.58 7.67 -14.11
N GLU A 140 -15.23 6.59 -13.40
CA GLU A 140 -15.46 6.46 -11.98
C GLU A 140 -14.18 6.10 -11.22
N LYS A 141 -13.81 6.97 -10.27
CA LYS A 141 -12.67 6.73 -9.38
C LYS A 141 -13.10 5.88 -8.20
N ALA A 142 -13.01 4.56 -8.35
CA ALA A 142 -13.11 3.62 -7.25
C ALA A 142 -11.68 3.23 -6.82
N LYS A 143 -11.21 3.78 -5.70
CA LYS A 143 -9.86 3.53 -5.16
C LYS A 143 -9.93 3.30 -3.66
N VAL A 144 -9.16 2.34 -3.17
CA VAL A 144 -8.87 2.14 -1.75
C VAL A 144 -7.37 2.22 -1.55
N VAL A 145 -6.96 2.93 -0.51
CA VAL A 145 -5.57 2.97 -0.04
C VAL A 145 -5.57 2.56 1.42
N MET A 146 -4.75 1.59 1.79
CA MET A 146 -4.58 1.18 3.17
C MET A 146 -3.19 0.62 3.43
N ASP A 147 -2.85 0.51 4.71
CA ASP A 147 -1.66 -0.21 5.11
C ASP A 147 -1.91 -1.72 4.98
N LEU A 148 -0.91 -2.42 4.50
CA LEU A 148 -0.89 -3.87 4.28
C LEU A 148 0.22 -4.44 5.15
N LEU A 149 -0.14 -5.23 6.16
CA LEU A 149 0.82 -6.00 6.93
C LEU A 149 0.92 -7.40 6.32
N VAL A 150 2.15 -7.81 5.98
CA VAL A 150 2.48 -9.16 5.51
C VAL A 150 3.25 -9.87 6.61
N GLU A 151 2.70 -10.95 7.15
CA GLU A 151 3.28 -11.72 8.28
C GLU A 151 3.65 -13.15 7.90
N LYS A 152 3.04 -13.71 6.84
CA LYS A 152 3.18 -15.13 6.49
C LYS A 152 3.90 -15.39 5.18
N SER A 153 4.65 -14.42 4.66
CA SER A 153 5.49 -14.67 3.48
C SER A 153 6.57 -15.70 3.76
N LEU A 154 6.99 -16.41 2.70
CA LEU A 154 8.22 -17.21 2.72
C LEU A 154 9.47 -16.34 2.81
N PHE A 155 9.37 -15.08 2.38
CA PHE A 155 10.48 -14.15 2.28
C PHE A 155 10.56 -13.27 3.52
N THR A 156 11.73 -13.18 4.12
CA THR A 156 12.01 -12.29 5.26
C THR A 156 13.11 -11.31 4.85
N LYS A 157 12.92 -10.02 5.16
CA LYS A 157 13.95 -8.99 5.04
C LYS A 157 14.66 -8.85 6.38
N ASP A 158 15.99 -8.75 6.35
CA ASP A 158 16.79 -8.48 7.54
C ASP A 158 18.09 -7.75 7.17
N ASP A 159 18.79 -7.30 8.20
CA ASP A 159 20.03 -6.53 8.12
C ASP A 159 21.15 -7.22 8.91
N GLY A 160 22.39 -7.04 8.50
CA GLY A 160 23.54 -7.58 9.22
C GLY A 160 24.88 -7.13 8.67
N VAL A 161 25.97 -7.62 9.25
CA VAL A 161 27.33 -7.33 8.78
C VAL A 161 27.87 -8.56 8.06
N TYR A 162 28.23 -8.41 6.78
CA TYR A 162 28.83 -9.49 6.01
C TYR A 162 30.23 -9.84 6.56
N THR A 163 30.43 -11.04 7.10
CA THR A 163 31.70 -11.41 7.76
C THR A 163 32.65 -12.20 6.87
N GLY A 164 32.18 -12.75 5.74
CA GLY A 164 33.01 -13.43 4.76
C GLY A 164 32.33 -14.63 4.09
N GLN A 165 32.93 -15.13 3.02
CA GLN A 165 32.50 -16.37 2.36
C GLN A 165 33.04 -17.58 3.11
N ILE A 166 32.17 -18.58 3.32
CA ILE A 166 32.54 -19.91 3.82
C ILE A 166 32.98 -20.78 2.65
N ASP A 167 32.20 -20.73 1.57
CA ASP A 167 32.42 -21.44 0.31
C ASP A 167 31.75 -20.64 -0.85
N PRO A 168 31.87 -21.05 -2.12
CA PRO A 168 31.30 -20.29 -3.25
C PRO A 168 29.79 -20.04 -3.23
N HIS A 169 29.03 -20.78 -2.41
CA HIS A 169 27.57 -20.68 -2.30
C HIS A 169 27.10 -20.32 -0.89
N SER A 170 28.02 -20.01 0.04
CA SER A 170 27.66 -19.75 1.43
C SER A 170 28.48 -18.60 2.02
N ILE A 171 27.81 -17.75 2.80
CA ILE A 171 28.43 -16.67 3.56
C ILE A 171 28.09 -16.77 5.04
N GLU A 172 28.87 -16.09 5.85
CA GLU A 172 28.53 -15.79 7.24
C GLU A 172 28.13 -14.31 7.36
N VAL A 173 27.07 -14.05 8.12
CA VAL A 173 26.55 -12.72 8.43
C VAL A 173 26.46 -12.61 9.95
N ASP A 174 26.99 -11.52 10.51
CA ASP A 174 26.80 -11.18 11.92
C ASP A 174 25.47 -10.42 12.05
N MET A 175 24.51 -11.08 12.71
CA MET A 175 23.19 -10.54 13.02
C MET A 175 23.13 -10.27 14.52
N ASN A 176 23.35 -9.01 14.91
CA ASN A 176 23.31 -8.56 16.31
C ASN A 176 24.25 -9.33 17.27
N GLY A 177 25.45 -9.70 16.80
CA GLY A 177 26.47 -10.42 17.56
C GLY A 177 26.39 -11.95 17.40
N GLU A 178 25.37 -12.47 16.69
CA GLU A 178 25.26 -13.87 16.34
C GLU A 178 25.70 -14.09 14.88
N LYS A 179 26.72 -14.93 14.70
CA LYS A 179 27.19 -15.33 13.37
C LYS A 179 26.27 -16.41 12.81
N VAL A 180 25.58 -16.09 11.73
CA VAL A 180 24.64 -16.98 11.04
C VAL A 180 25.19 -17.30 9.65
N ALA A 181 25.23 -18.58 9.30
CA ALA A 181 25.59 -19.03 7.97
C ALA A 181 24.35 -19.05 7.05
N PHE A 182 24.50 -18.48 5.86
CA PHE A 182 23.47 -18.47 4.83
C PHE A 182 23.98 -19.13 3.57
N GLN A 183 23.16 -19.97 2.94
CA GLN A 183 23.35 -20.30 1.53
C GLN A 183 22.90 -19.14 0.65
N LEU A 184 23.41 -19.09 -0.56
CA LEU A 184 23.13 -18.05 -1.53
C LEU A 184 22.42 -18.64 -2.74
N LYS A 185 21.37 -17.97 -3.18
CA LYS A 185 20.79 -18.20 -4.50
C LYS A 185 21.62 -17.53 -5.58
N GLU A 186 21.42 -17.94 -6.82
CA GLU A 186 22.16 -17.46 -7.99
C GLU A 186 22.25 -15.92 -8.07
N GLU A 187 21.14 -15.21 -7.84
CA GLU A 187 21.14 -13.74 -7.85
C GLU A 187 22.03 -13.16 -6.73
N ALA A 188 21.92 -13.67 -5.51
CA ALA A 188 22.75 -13.26 -4.39
C ALA A 188 24.25 -13.55 -4.64
N ILE A 189 24.60 -14.69 -5.26
CA ILE A 189 25.99 -15.02 -5.65
C ILE A 189 26.54 -13.96 -6.60
N GLN A 190 25.75 -13.52 -7.58
CA GLN A 190 26.16 -12.51 -8.54
C GLN A 190 26.36 -11.15 -7.86
N GLN A 191 25.44 -10.76 -6.97
CA GLN A 191 25.48 -9.51 -6.20
C GLN A 191 26.63 -9.46 -5.19
N LEU A 192 27.04 -10.61 -4.64
CA LEU A 192 28.10 -10.70 -3.64
C LEU A 192 29.43 -10.10 -4.11
N THR A 193 29.68 -10.10 -5.42
CA THR A 193 30.88 -9.49 -6.01
C THR A 193 31.00 -7.98 -5.79
N ALA A 194 29.87 -7.30 -5.52
CA ALA A 194 29.83 -5.88 -5.20
C ALA A 194 30.02 -5.59 -3.70
N LEU A 195 29.89 -6.61 -2.85
CA LEU A 195 29.93 -6.48 -1.40
C LEU A 195 31.36 -6.65 -0.86
N LYS A 196 31.63 -6.00 0.27
CA LYS A 196 32.93 -6.07 0.95
C LYS A 196 32.74 -6.64 2.34
N GLU A 197 33.65 -7.52 2.74
CA GLU A 197 33.69 -8.01 4.11
C GLU A 197 33.74 -6.84 5.11
N GLY A 198 32.94 -6.94 6.17
CA GLY A 198 32.71 -5.92 7.18
C GLY A 198 31.68 -4.86 6.81
N SER A 199 31.06 -4.90 5.63
CA SER A 199 29.98 -3.97 5.27
C SER A 199 28.64 -4.37 5.90
N GLU A 200 27.85 -3.37 6.28
CA GLU A 200 26.42 -3.56 6.52
C GLU A 200 25.74 -3.95 5.21
N ILE A 201 24.80 -4.90 5.31
CA ILE A 201 24.03 -5.43 4.19
C ILE A 201 22.57 -5.59 4.61
N SER A 202 21.67 -5.24 3.70
CA SER A 202 20.25 -5.57 3.77
C SER A 202 19.97 -6.69 2.79
N PHE A 203 19.18 -7.69 3.17
CA PHE A 203 18.94 -8.84 2.31
C PHE A 203 17.57 -9.47 2.53
N VAL A 204 17.12 -10.23 1.53
CA VAL A 204 15.90 -11.03 1.60
C VAL A 204 16.30 -12.50 1.61
N TYR A 205 15.78 -13.27 2.56
CA TYR A 205 16.08 -14.69 2.72
C TYR A 205 14.82 -15.54 2.97
N THR A 206 14.95 -16.83 2.72
CA THR A 206 13.96 -17.86 3.09
C THR A 206 14.53 -18.75 4.20
N ASP A 207 13.64 -19.28 5.04
CA ASP A 207 13.99 -20.21 6.14
C ASP A 207 13.05 -21.41 6.12
N ASN A 208 13.62 -22.61 6.06
CA ASN A 208 12.87 -23.87 6.08
C ASN A 208 13.20 -24.75 7.31
N ASP A 209 13.60 -24.12 8.42
CA ASP A 209 14.07 -24.72 9.69
C ASP A 209 15.42 -25.45 9.60
N ILE A 210 15.81 -25.91 8.41
CA ILE A 210 17.05 -26.65 8.16
C ILE A 210 18.14 -25.71 7.66
N GLN A 211 17.75 -24.74 6.84
CA GLN A 211 18.67 -23.91 6.08
C GLN A 211 18.07 -22.53 5.82
N LYS A 212 18.86 -21.50 6.08
CA LYS A 212 18.57 -20.14 5.64
C LYS A 212 19.25 -19.88 4.30
N THR A 213 18.50 -19.33 3.35
CA THR A 213 18.99 -19.06 2.00
C THR A 213 18.70 -17.61 1.63
N ILE A 214 19.75 -16.81 1.38
CA ILE A 214 19.61 -15.46 0.85
C ILE A 214 19.20 -15.56 -0.62
N GLU A 215 18.05 -14.97 -0.94
CA GLU A 215 17.51 -14.87 -2.28
C GLU A 215 18.21 -13.76 -3.06
N LYS A 216 18.37 -12.59 -2.41
CA LYS A 216 19.03 -11.40 -2.95
C LYS A 216 19.46 -10.44 -1.85
N PHE A 217 20.44 -9.60 -2.14
CA PHE A 217 20.77 -8.40 -1.38
C PHE A 217 19.95 -7.22 -1.89
N LEU A 218 19.60 -6.32 -0.97
CA LEU A 218 18.97 -5.04 -1.28
C LEU A 218 20.11 -4.01 -1.38
N LEU A 219 20.48 -3.67 -2.61
CA LEU A 219 21.57 -2.75 -2.91
C LEU A 219 20.97 -1.38 -3.25
N ASP A 220 21.43 -0.34 -2.56
CA ASP A 220 21.11 1.07 -2.86
C ASP A 220 21.83 1.58 -4.13
#